data_AF-A0A1H4JJA8-F1
#
_entry.id   AF-A0A1H4JJA8-F1
#
_cell.length_a   1.000
_cell.length_b   1.000
_cell.length_c   1.000
_cell.angle_alpha   90.00
_cell.angle_beta   90.00
_cell.angle_gamma   90.00
#
_symmetry.space_group_name_H-M   'P 1'
#
loop_
_entity.id
_entity.type
_entity.pdbx_description
1 polymer ?
#
loop_
_entity_poly.entity_id
_entity_poly.type
_entity_poly.pdbx_seq_one_letter_code
_entity_poly.pdbx_strand_id
1 'polypeptide(L)'
;MIKTIKYNFRTFMSDMLTALNSKTILILGTLVLLLSCSHDDDNSINNAAPLMENQTFSITNDAAIGTSVGQVLATDEDNDILSYSITANNDDNIFAIDSTTGMITISEALNPTTTYTLTVQVSDGQNNTNATITINLVEITVTFPQGPLSLFYDGTLVGADYWSETPEILSASYGFGDIIGLPSTEINQQLVEQAGGAWLSDVNCDNGNTGSLTSSVTQQQLANGYILKTPYQQFLKDGALGLDGMPIVFSWPVLTNTIDINDVQVTLNTGEVVSPMAIGILPNFENNERNCIVVFGEFGNRLPSTDSDARFPVRVEIVAGDTPLMLAGPNNQMVSAVGLSWETTTSPYDPNNGPRLVGAKLNHVGTQAIGEGISNPIVNAQLPQNDEFDLYGGGDFRLRVLTSGGFSPDGVRGVLPTDYERFFRIHATATDGSTVLIEDVGVDYQVEGGTLKVLGLSDLGNVEGFNGTVYGDCYMEDRDNYIDIIIEGDEAAARNITFVEIPSLEGGYDAFYNPGGPGTTPFSNVNYTQPGPRDLEPVIIALDNPMRITN
;
A
#
# COMPACT_ATOMS: atom_id res chain seq x y z
N MET A 1 -9.64 60.59 10.31
CA MET A 1 -9.21 61.04 11.65
C MET A 1 -9.08 59.79 12.51
N ILE A 2 -7.90 59.17 12.49
CA ILE A 2 -7.60 57.87 13.11
C ILE A 2 -7.09 58.15 14.53
N LYS A 3 -7.67 57.50 15.53
CA LYS A 3 -7.18 57.51 16.92
C LYS A 3 -6.76 56.08 17.29
N THR A 4 -5.45 55.89 17.42
CA THR A 4 -4.77 54.67 17.85
C THR A 4 -5.10 54.36 19.32
N ILE A 5 -5.46 53.12 19.62
CA ILE A 5 -5.50 52.56 20.98
C ILE A 5 -4.31 51.59 21.09
N LYS A 6 -3.37 51.89 21.99
CA LYS A 6 -2.24 51.02 22.35
C LYS A 6 -2.67 50.05 23.46
N TYR A 7 -2.51 48.75 23.25
CA TYR A 7 -2.50 47.76 24.33
C TYR A 7 -1.08 47.61 24.90
N ASN A 8 -1.00 47.42 26.22
CA ASN A 8 0.22 47.45 27.03
C ASN A 8 0.68 46.02 27.35
N PHE A 9 1.84 45.61 26.82
CA PHE A 9 2.40 44.25 26.87
C PHE A 9 2.85 43.79 28.28
N ARG A 10 2.80 44.69 29.28
CA ARG A 10 3.31 44.43 30.64
C ARG A 10 2.43 43.54 31.52
N THR A 11 1.15 43.34 31.17
CA THR A 11 0.23 42.55 32.00
C THR A 11 0.15 41.08 31.57
N PHE A 12 0.61 40.73 30.37
CA PHE A 12 0.52 39.36 29.84
C PHE A 12 1.70 38.47 30.30
N MET A 13 2.89 39.06 30.52
CA MET A 13 4.06 38.32 31.02
C MET A 13 4.02 38.01 32.53
N SER A 14 3.14 38.65 33.30
CA SER A 14 3.05 38.42 34.75
C SER A 14 2.35 37.10 35.11
N ASP A 15 1.51 36.57 34.23
CA ASP A 15 0.72 35.35 34.50
C ASP A 15 1.43 34.08 34.01
N MET A 16 2.39 34.19 33.08
CA MET A 16 3.12 33.05 32.53
C MET A 16 4.24 32.52 33.45
N LEU A 17 4.64 33.27 34.48
CA LEU A 17 5.75 32.92 35.38
C LEU A 17 5.34 32.14 36.63
N THR A 18 4.07 31.73 36.78
CA THR A 18 3.56 31.07 38.01
C THR A 18 3.28 29.57 37.89
N ALA A 19 3.69 28.90 36.81
CA ALA A 19 3.46 27.45 36.70
C ALA A 19 4.60 26.74 35.96
N LEU A 20 5.73 26.52 36.61
CA LEU A 20 6.59 25.34 36.38
C LEU A 20 7.57 25.22 37.56
N ASN A 21 7.13 24.43 38.55
CA ASN A 21 7.94 23.97 39.66
C ASN A 21 8.58 22.63 39.30
N SER A 22 9.85 22.49 39.67
CA SER A 22 10.62 21.25 39.89
C SER A 22 11.65 20.82 38.84
N LYS A 23 12.88 21.32 39.07
CA LYS A 23 14.17 20.59 39.11
C LYS A 23 14.80 20.14 37.78
N THR A 24 15.81 20.90 37.30
CA THR A 24 17.27 20.65 37.53
C THR A 24 18.13 21.33 36.45
N ILE A 25 18.92 22.33 36.88
CA ILE A 25 20.28 22.74 36.43
C ILE A 25 20.52 23.05 34.93
N LEU A 26 20.79 24.33 34.61
CA LEU A 26 22.03 24.72 33.91
C LEU A 26 22.38 26.21 34.14
N ILE A 27 23.67 26.48 34.11
CA ILE A 27 24.39 27.62 34.69
C ILE A 27 24.43 28.83 33.74
N LEU A 28 24.39 30.02 34.35
CA LEU A 28 24.49 31.36 33.76
C LEU A 28 25.70 31.59 32.83
N GLY A 29 25.45 32.35 31.76
CA GLY A 29 26.45 33.18 31.06
C GLY A 29 25.77 34.43 30.47
N THR A 30 25.97 35.57 31.12
CA THR A 30 25.29 36.86 30.88
C THR A 30 25.72 37.60 29.61
N LEU A 31 24.71 38.07 28.90
CA LEU A 31 24.67 39.16 27.93
C LEU A 31 25.12 40.50 28.57
N VAL A 32 26.05 41.20 27.92
CA VAL A 32 26.32 42.64 28.16
C VAL A 32 26.20 43.36 26.83
N LEU A 33 25.09 44.07 26.62
CA LEU A 33 24.97 45.12 25.60
C LEU A 33 25.49 46.44 26.19
N LEU A 34 26.50 47.03 25.56
CA LEU A 34 26.81 48.45 25.64
C LEU A 34 26.34 49.09 24.32
N LEU A 35 25.31 49.93 24.40
CA LEU A 35 24.95 50.85 23.32
C LEU A 35 25.66 52.19 23.58
N SER A 36 26.68 52.49 22.76
CA SER A 36 27.10 53.87 22.49
C SER A 36 26.72 54.19 21.06
N CYS A 37 25.77 55.11 20.89
CA CYS A 37 25.44 55.67 19.58
C CYS A 37 26.53 56.68 19.17
N SER A 38 27.33 56.36 18.15
CA SER A 38 27.91 57.37 17.27
C SER A 38 27.20 57.30 15.93
N HIS A 39 26.78 58.47 15.48
CA HIS A 39 26.14 58.72 14.21
C HIS A 39 27.25 58.75 13.16
N ASP A 40 27.47 57.63 12.48
CA ASP A 40 28.19 57.54 11.21
C ASP A 40 27.24 56.89 10.21
N ASP A 41 26.83 57.67 9.21
CA ASP A 41 26.12 57.19 8.03
C ASP A 41 27.11 56.38 7.17
N ASP A 42 27.29 55.09 7.51
CA ASP A 42 27.77 54.09 6.57
C ASP A 42 26.68 53.03 6.40
N ASN A 43 25.83 53.24 5.39
CA ASN A 43 24.86 52.24 4.94
C ASN A 43 25.61 51.16 4.13
N SER A 44 26.51 50.42 4.79
CA SER A 44 26.89 49.10 4.31
C SER A 44 25.90 48.11 4.91
N ILE A 45 24.96 47.65 4.09
CA ILE A 45 24.33 46.35 4.28
C ILE A 45 25.45 45.31 4.28
N ASN A 46 25.98 44.97 5.47
CA ASN A 46 27.06 44.01 5.58
C ASN A 46 26.45 42.60 5.47
N ASN A 47 26.47 42.06 4.26
CA ASN A 47 26.03 40.70 3.94
C ASN A 47 26.83 39.68 4.77
N ALA A 48 26.17 38.96 5.66
CA ALA A 48 26.74 37.82 6.36
C ALA A 48 27.10 36.72 5.35
N ALA A 49 27.97 35.78 5.72
CA ALA A 49 28.20 34.62 4.88
C ALA A 49 27.23 33.51 5.31
N PRO A 50 26.77 32.64 4.40
CA PRO A 50 25.91 31.54 4.76
C PRO A 50 26.62 30.61 5.75
N LEU A 51 25.88 30.08 6.72
CA LEU A 51 26.36 29.10 7.68
C LEU A 51 25.95 27.70 7.23
N MET A 52 26.93 26.80 7.13
CA MET A 52 26.72 25.39 6.84
C MET A 52 27.74 24.55 7.61
N GLU A 53 27.23 23.66 8.45
CA GLU A 53 28.04 22.71 9.20
C GLU A 53 28.26 21.42 8.40
N ASN A 54 29.26 20.63 8.81
CA ASN A 54 29.45 19.29 8.28
C ASN A 54 28.21 18.43 8.56
N GLN A 55 27.78 17.64 7.57
CA GLN A 55 26.59 16.81 7.67
C GLN A 55 26.90 15.37 7.28
N THR A 56 26.07 14.45 7.75
CA THR A 56 26.19 13.02 7.45
C THR A 56 24.84 12.49 7.00
N PHE A 57 24.84 11.80 5.88
CA PHE A 57 23.71 11.05 5.36
C PHE A 57 24.04 9.56 5.33
N SER A 58 23.02 8.71 5.30
CA SER A 58 23.18 7.27 5.12
C SER A 58 22.21 6.81 4.07
N ILE A 59 22.67 5.92 3.20
CA ILE A 59 21.86 5.31 2.15
C ILE A 59 22.25 3.84 2.00
N THR A 60 21.36 3.03 1.46
CA THR A 60 21.66 1.62 1.22
C THR A 60 22.71 1.45 0.13
N ASN A 61 23.52 0.41 0.25
CA ASN A 61 24.57 0.10 -0.72
C ASN A 61 24.04 -0.39 -2.08
N ASP A 62 22.75 -0.72 -2.16
CA ASP A 62 22.02 -1.12 -3.37
C ASP A 62 21.11 -0.01 -3.94
N ALA A 63 21.20 1.22 -3.41
CA ALA A 63 20.37 2.32 -3.87
C ALA A 63 20.58 2.63 -5.36
N ALA A 64 19.47 2.87 -6.07
CA ALA A 64 19.47 3.05 -7.51
C ALA A 64 19.94 4.45 -7.94
N ILE A 65 20.31 4.57 -9.21
CA ILE A 65 20.53 5.88 -9.83
C ILE A 65 19.23 6.68 -9.76
N GLY A 66 19.35 7.96 -9.39
CA GLY A 66 18.23 8.88 -9.18
C GLY A 66 17.73 8.95 -7.74
N THR A 67 18.09 8.00 -6.87
CA THR A 67 17.64 8.01 -5.47
C THR A 67 18.18 9.24 -4.73
N SER A 68 17.29 9.91 -3.99
CA SER A 68 17.63 11.04 -3.12
C SER A 68 18.39 10.57 -1.87
N VAL A 69 19.56 11.15 -1.61
CA VAL A 69 20.42 10.85 -0.47
C VAL A 69 20.07 11.70 0.75
N GLY A 70 19.77 12.98 0.53
CA GLY A 70 19.45 13.92 1.61
C GLY A 70 19.61 15.38 1.19
N GLN A 71 18.90 16.26 1.89
CA GLN A 71 18.95 17.71 1.67
C GLN A 71 19.99 18.36 2.58
N VAL A 72 20.95 19.08 1.98
CA VAL A 72 21.95 19.85 2.73
C VAL A 72 21.28 21.04 3.41
N LEU A 73 21.45 21.14 4.72
CA LEU A 73 20.92 22.26 5.51
C LEU A 73 21.96 23.37 5.64
N ALA A 74 21.56 24.59 5.30
CA ALA A 74 22.32 25.81 5.51
C ALA A 74 21.36 26.94 5.92
N THR A 75 21.89 27.94 6.61
CA THR A 75 21.15 29.13 7.04
C THR A 75 21.93 30.38 6.70
N ASP A 76 21.23 31.48 6.54
CA ASP A 76 21.85 32.79 6.36
C ASP A 76 21.18 33.82 7.27
N GLU A 77 21.96 34.70 7.89
CA GLU A 77 21.44 35.67 8.87
C GLU A 77 20.58 36.74 8.22
N ASP A 78 20.85 37.07 6.95
CA ASP A 78 20.12 38.04 6.15
C ASP A 78 18.89 37.43 5.46
N ASN A 79 18.74 36.10 5.54
CA ASN A 79 17.72 35.28 4.86
C ASN A 79 17.81 35.38 3.33
N ASP A 80 19.03 35.48 2.81
CA ASP A 80 19.27 35.48 1.37
C ASP A 80 18.92 34.13 0.73
N ILE A 81 18.64 34.17 -0.59
CA ILE A 81 18.38 32.96 -1.37
C ILE A 81 19.69 32.20 -1.54
N LEU A 82 19.72 30.98 -1.02
CA LEU A 82 20.90 30.13 -1.06
C LEU A 82 20.98 29.32 -2.34
N SER A 83 22.22 29.11 -2.81
CA SER A 83 22.54 28.21 -3.91
C SER A 83 23.62 27.20 -3.53
N TYR A 84 23.49 25.98 -4.03
CA TYR A 84 24.30 24.82 -3.62
C TYR A 84 25.09 24.24 -4.79
N SER A 85 26.32 23.77 -4.52
CA SER A 85 27.13 23.05 -5.50
C SER A 85 28.12 22.08 -4.85
N ILE A 86 28.41 20.95 -5.53
CA ILE A 86 29.49 20.04 -5.11
C ILE A 86 30.79 20.51 -5.80
N THR A 87 31.82 20.83 -5.01
CA THR A 87 33.06 21.47 -5.50
C THR A 87 34.27 20.55 -5.50
N ALA A 88 34.25 19.45 -4.71
CA ALA A 88 35.31 18.46 -4.69
C ALA A 88 34.83 17.10 -4.18
N ASN A 89 35.68 16.08 -4.37
CA ASN A 89 35.52 14.70 -3.90
C ASN A 89 34.25 13.99 -4.38
N ASN A 90 33.81 14.34 -5.59
CA ASN A 90 32.70 13.70 -6.28
C ASN A 90 33.23 12.97 -7.52
N ASP A 91 34.07 11.97 -7.27
CA ASP A 91 34.70 11.18 -8.33
C ASP A 91 33.61 10.60 -9.24
N ASP A 92 33.89 10.57 -10.55
CA ASP A 92 32.97 10.15 -11.62
C ASP A 92 31.60 10.86 -11.65
N ASN A 93 31.44 11.96 -10.91
CA ASN A 93 30.16 12.65 -10.69
C ASN A 93 29.06 11.72 -10.16
N ILE A 94 29.42 10.81 -9.24
CA ILE A 94 28.48 9.85 -8.64
C ILE A 94 27.28 10.54 -7.99
N PHE A 95 27.44 11.75 -7.46
CA PHE A 95 26.36 12.52 -6.87
C PHE A 95 26.07 13.80 -7.64
N ALA A 96 24.80 14.16 -7.75
CA ALA A 96 24.36 15.50 -8.14
C ALA A 96 23.79 16.24 -6.92
N ILE A 97 23.75 17.57 -7.00
CA ILE A 97 23.06 18.42 -6.02
C ILE A 97 22.15 19.40 -6.76
N ASP A 98 20.90 19.49 -6.33
CA ASP A 98 19.99 20.51 -6.82
C ASP A 98 20.43 21.88 -6.28
N SER A 99 20.66 22.83 -7.18
CA SER A 99 21.28 24.11 -6.83
C SER A 99 20.38 25.00 -5.99
N THR A 100 19.07 24.76 -5.92
CA THR A 100 18.11 25.63 -5.22
C THR A 100 17.68 25.02 -3.89
N THR A 101 17.50 23.71 -3.86
CA THR A 101 17.02 22.98 -2.67
C THR A 101 18.16 22.39 -1.85
N GLY A 102 19.33 22.13 -2.45
CA GLY A 102 20.43 21.42 -1.79
C GLY A 102 20.22 19.91 -1.69
N MET A 103 19.23 19.34 -2.40
CA MET A 103 18.99 17.90 -2.43
C MET A 103 20.10 17.17 -3.19
N ILE A 104 20.74 16.20 -2.54
CA ILE A 104 21.74 15.32 -3.15
C ILE A 104 21.06 14.08 -3.74
N THR A 105 21.39 13.71 -4.97
CA THR A 105 20.89 12.50 -5.65
C THR A 105 22.02 11.66 -6.22
N ILE A 106 21.79 10.35 -6.35
CA ILE A 106 22.72 9.43 -7.03
C ILE A 106 22.63 9.65 -8.55
N SER A 107 23.74 9.87 -9.22
CA SER A 107 23.84 10.03 -10.68
C SER A 107 24.54 8.87 -11.37
N GLU A 108 25.37 8.11 -10.65
CA GLU A 108 26.05 6.90 -11.15
C GLU A 108 26.03 5.78 -10.09
N ALA A 109 26.28 4.54 -10.52
CA ALA A 109 26.22 3.38 -9.64
C ALA A 109 27.20 3.47 -8.46
N LEU A 110 26.71 3.16 -7.25
CA LEU A 110 27.52 3.16 -6.03
C LEU A 110 28.50 1.97 -6.02
N ASN A 111 29.74 2.22 -5.60
CA ASN A 111 30.62 1.18 -5.10
C ASN A 111 30.27 0.83 -3.63
N PRO A 112 29.79 -0.39 -3.34
CA PRO A 112 29.28 -0.77 -2.02
C PRO A 112 30.36 -0.83 -0.93
N THR A 113 31.64 -0.78 -1.29
CA THR A 113 32.77 -0.84 -0.35
C THR A 113 33.37 0.52 0.00
N THR A 114 32.82 1.59 -0.56
CA THR A 114 33.36 2.96 -0.45
C THR A 114 32.50 3.82 0.48
N THR A 115 33.16 4.63 1.32
CA THR A 115 32.53 5.78 1.99
C THR A 115 32.78 7.03 1.17
N TYR A 116 31.74 7.83 0.92
CA TYR A 116 31.86 9.05 0.12
C TYR A 116 31.92 10.28 1.02
N THR A 117 32.82 11.21 0.70
CA THR A 117 32.97 12.48 1.45
C THR A 117 33.02 13.65 0.47
N LEU A 118 31.89 14.30 0.24
CA LEU A 118 31.77 15.42 -0.70
C LEU A 118 32.20 16.73 -0.04
N THR A 119 32.78 17.65 -0.82
CA THR A 119 32.89 19.06 -0.41
C THR A 119 31.78 19.85 -1.08
N VAL A 120 30.78 20.27 -0.30
CA VAL A 120 29.66 21.09 -0.77
C VAL A 120 29.92 22.55 -0.43
N GLN A 121 29.57 23.43 -1.36
CA GLN A 121 29.56 24.88 -1.21
C GLN A 121 28.14 25.40 -1.19
N VAL A 122 27.85 26.31 -0.25
CA VAL A 122 26.64 27.14 -0.24
C VAL A 122 27.03 28.60 -0.50
N SER A 123 26.24 29.30 -1.32
CA SER A 123 26.44 30.70 -1.69
C SER A 123 25.16 31.50 -1.54
N ASP A 124 25.25 32.70 -0.97
CA ASP A 124 24.17 33.71 -0.94
C ASP A 124 24.21 34.67 -2.16
N GLY A 125 25.12 34.43 -3.11
CA GLY A 125 25.37 35.28 -4.28
C GLY A 125 26.51 36.29 -4.11
N GLN A 126 27.03 36.49 -2.90
CA GLN A 126 28.14 37.38 -2.57
C GLN A 126 29.27 36.65 -1.81
N ASN A 127 28.91 35.85 -0.81
CA ASN A 127 29.78 35.05 0.04
C ASN A 127 29.50 33.55 -0.12
N ASN A 128 30.51 32.73 0.19
CA ASN A 128 30.44 31.28 0.09
C ASN A 128 30.99 30.59 1.35
N THR A 129 30.37 29.48 1.73
CA THR A 129 30.84 28.59 2.79
C THR A 129 30.92 27.16 2.29
N ASN A 130 31.97 26.44 2.67
CA ASN A 130 32.16 25.03 2.32
C ASN A 130 32.00 24.15 3.56
N ALA A 131 31.40 22.97 3.39
CA ALA A 131 31.32 21.93 4.41
C ALA A 131 31.57 20.55 3.82
N THR A 132 31.99 19.62 4.67
CA THR A 132 32.14 18.21 4.32
C THR A 132 30.82 17.49 4.53
N ILE A 133 30.33 16.83 3.49
CA ILE A 133 29.14 15.97 3.54
C ILE A 133 29.61 14.52 3.45
N THR A 134 29.38 13.74 4.50
CA THR A 134 29.73 12.30 4.53
C THR A 134 28.51 11.47 4.17
N ILE A 135 28.64 10.55 3.21
CA ILE A 135 27.59 9.62 2.83
C ILE A 135 28.07 8.21 3.21
N ASN A 136 27.42 7.64 4.22
CA ASN A 136 27.66 6.29 4.67
C ASN A 136 26.80 5.31 3.87
N LEU A 137 27.40 4.20 3.45
CA LEU A 137 26.65 3.09 2.88
C LEU A 137 26.28 2.09 3.96
N VAL A 138 25.02 1.67 3.97
CA VAL A 138 24.50 0.63 4.84
C VAL A 138 24.28 -0.64 4.01
N GLU A 139 24.84 -1.75 4.48
CA GLU A 139 24.69 -3.05 3.85
C GLU A 139 23.25 -3.57 3.98
N ILE A 140 22.65 -3.93 2.86
CA ILE A 140 21.35 -4.59 2.82
C ILE A 140 21.51 -6.11 2.73
N THR A 141 20.70 -6.81 3.52
CA THR A 141 20.56 -8.28 3.43
C THR A 141 19.12 -8.67 3.12
N VAL A 142 18.95 -9.74 2.33
CA VAL A 142 17.64 -10.31 2.02
C VAL A 142 17.37 -11.50 2.94
N THR A 143 16.24 -11.46 3.64
CA THR A 143 15.75 -12.54 4.50
C THR A 143 14.49 -13.14 3.93
N PHE A 144 14.31 -14.45 4.12
CA PHE A 144 13.15 -15.20 3.64
C PHE A 144 12.24 -15.61 4.81
N PRO A 145 10.92 -15.73 4.56
CA PRO A 145 9.98 -16.27 5.53
C PRO A 145 10.46 -17.61 6.09
N GLN A 146 10.22 -17.83 7.38
CA GLN A 146 10.52 -19.10 8.03
C GLN A 146 9.26 -19.97 8.10
N GLY A 147 9.45 -21.27 8.39
CA GLY A 147 8.33 -22.18 8.58
C GLY A 147 7.40 -21.72 9.73
N PRO A 148 6.06 -21.85 9.58
CA PRO A 148 5.37 -22.51 8.47
C PRO A 148 5.11 -21.62 7.24
N LEU A 149 5.28 -20.30 7.33
CA LEU A 149 4.90 -19.36 6.26
C LEU A 149 5.75 -19.52 4.98
N SER A 150 6.96 -20.07 5.08
CA SER A 150 7.76 -20.43 3.90
C SER A 150 7.09 -21.45 2.97
N LEU A 151 6.05 -22.17 3.43
CA LEU A 151 5.33 -23.15 2.63
C LEU A 151 4.44 -22.52 1.55
N PHE A 152 4.11 -21.23 1.66
CA PHE A 152 3.36 -20.51 0.61
C PHE A 152 4.22 -20.15 -0.61
N TYR A 153 5.53 -20.40 -0.54
CA TYR A 153 6.52 -20.09 -1.60
C TYR A 153 7.02 -21.35 -2.31
N ASP A 154 6.24 -22.43 -2.34
CA ASP A 154 6.65 -23.72 -2.92
C ASP A 154 6.33 -23.85 -4.43
N GLY A 155 5.60 -22.88 -5.01
CA GLY A 155 5.20 -22.88 -6.43
C GLY A 155 4.06 -23.83 -6.78
N THR A 156 3.39 -24.41 -5.78
CA THR A 156 2.25 -25.31 -6.00
C THR A 156 1.03 -24.53 -6.49
N LEU A 157 0.41 -25.01 -7.57
CA LEU A 157 -0.81 -24.45 -8.15
C LEU A 157 -1.82 -25.58 -8.38
N VAL A 158 -3.02 -25.44 -7.83
CA VAL A 158 -4.07 -26.45 -7.93
C VAL A 158 -5.37 -25.77 -8.28
N GLY A 159 -5.88 -25.99 -9.48
CA GLY A 159 -7.12 -25.33 -9.93
C GLY A 159 -7.00 -23.81 -10.06
N ALA A 160 -5.78 -23.27 -10.21
CA ALA A 160 -5.57 -21.83 -10.20
C ALA A 160 -6.13 -21.13 -11.43
N ASP A 161 -6.82 -20.02 -11.23
CA ASP A 161 -7.51 -19.31 -12.30
C ASP A 161 -6.56 -18.46 -13.15
N TYR A 162 -6.66 -18.60 -14.47
CA TYR A 162 -6.20 -17.55 -15.39
C TYR A 162 -7.39 -16.77 -15.95
N TRP A 163 -7.12 -15.50 -16.27
CA TRP A 163 -8.13 -14.47 -16.55
C TRP A 163 -8.08 -13.92 -17.97
N SER A 164 -7.02 -14.23 -18.72
CA SER A 164 -6.92 -13.89 -20.15
C SER A 164 -6.04 -14.90 -20.90
N GLU A 165 -6.08 -14.84 -22.24
CA GLU A 165 -5.31 -15.73 -23.12
C GLU A 165 -3.81 -15.40 -23.16
N THR A 166 -3.41 -14.25 -22.62
CA THR A 166 -2.02 -13.76 -22.60
C THR A 166 -1.69 -13.20 -21.22
N PRO A 167 -0.45 -13.36 -20.73
CA PRO A 167 -0.07 -12.83 -19.43
C PRO A 167 -0.05 -11.30 -19.46
N GLU A 168 -0.62 -10.67 -18.43
CA GLU A 168 -0.58 -9.22 -18.22
C GLU A 168 -0.68 -8.87 -16.73
N ILE A 169 -0.34 -7.62 -16.39
CA ILE A 169 -0.64 -7.04 -15.08
C ILE A 169 -2.02 -6.37 -15.21
N LEU A 170 -3.00 -6.89 -14.47
CA LEU A 170 -4.35 -6.37 -14.42
C LEU A 170 -4.45 -5.11 -13.54
N SER A 171 -3.70 -5.08 -12.44
CA SER A 171 -3.60 -3.91 -11.55
C SER A 171 -2.26 -3.89 -10.82
N ALA A 172 -1.70 -2.70 -10.64
CA ALA A 172 -0.59 -2.44 -9.74
C ALA A 172 -0.70 -1.04 -9.11
N SER A 173 -1.93 -0.66 -8.74
CA SER A 173 -2.20 0.65 -8.14
C SER A 173 -1.58 0.76 -6.75
N TYR A 174 -1.10 1.95 -6.40
CA TYR A 174 -0.71 2.26 -5.03
C TYR A 174 -1.87 1.92 -4.08
N GLY A 175 -1.62 1.06 -3.10
CA GLY A 175 -2.64 0.60 -2.17
C GLY A 175 -2.85 1.65 -1.08
N PHE A 176 -1.82 1.86 -0.26
CA PHE A 176 -1.86 2.71 0.92
C PHE A 176 -0.46 3.03 1.44
N GLY A 177 -0.34 4.15 2.17
CA GLY A 177 0.94 4.58 2.74
C GLY A 177 1.20 4.10 4.17
N ASP A 178 2.48 4.03 4.54
CA ASP A 178 3.10 4.06 5.89
C ASP A 178 2.65 3.09 7.01
N ILE A 179 1.67 2.21 6.81
CA ILE A 179 1.08 1.39 7.90
C ILE A 179 1.71 0.01 8.11
N ILE A 180 2.73 -0.35 7.33
CA ILE A 180 3.30 -1.71 7.32
C ILE A 180 4.68 -1.75 7.96
N GLY A 181 4.88 -2.71 8.86
CA GLY A 181 6.18 -2.91 9.48
C GLY A 181 6.52 -1.82 10.50
N LEU A 182 5.55 -1.43 11.33
CA LEU A 182 5.71 -0.39 12.35
C LEU A 182 6.73 -0.79 13.43
N PRO A 183 7.50 0.18 13.99
CA PRO A 183 8.64 -0.06 14.88
C PRO A 183 8.20 -0.33 16.32
N SER A 184 7.40 -1.38 16.51
CA SER A 184 6.92 -1.83 17.81
C SER A 184 6.77 -3.35 17.85
N THR A 185 6.88 -3.92 19.05
CA THR A 185 6.55 -5.33 19.31
C THR A 185 5.05 -5.58 19.35
N GLU A 186 4.27 -4.55 19.71
CA GLU A 186 2.82 -4.62 19.80
C GLU A 186 2.18 -3.39 19.16
N ILE A 187 1.08 -3.61 18.45
CA ILE A 187 0.28 -2.53 17.85
C ILE A 187 -0.65 -1.93 18.90
N ASN A 188 -0.74 -0.60 18.91
CA ASN A 188 -1.69 0.14 19.71
C ASN A 188 -2.23 1.34 18.92
N GLN A 189 -3.37 1.88 19.37
CA GLN A 189 -4.07 2.98 18.71
C GLN A 189 -3.18 4.21 18.45
N GLN A 190 -2.38 4.63 19.43
CA GLN A 190 -1.55 5.83 19.31
C GLN A 190 -0.50 5.69 18.19
N LEU A 191 0.16 4.53 18.11
CA LEU A 191 1.14 4.25 17.07
C LEU A 191 0.47 4.19 15.68
N VAL A 192 -0.72 3.59 15.59
CA VAL A 192 -1.50 3.51 14.34
C VAL A 192 -1.91 4.90 13.87
N GLU A 193 -2.41 5.75 14.77
CA GLU A 193 -2.77 7.14 14.45
C GLU A 193 -1.55 7.92 13.96
N GLN A 194 -0.39 7.78 14.63
CA GLN A 194 0.86 8.43 14.22
C GLN A 194 1.37 7.93 12.86
N ALA A 195 1.18 6.65 12.56
CA ALA A 195 1.52 6.08 11.26
C ALA A 195 0.50 6.48 10.17
N GLY A 196 -0.64 7.08 10.52
CA GLY A 196 -1.71 7.45 9.59
C GLY A 196 -2.65 6.29 9.20
N GLY A 197 -2.75 5.27 10.04
CA GLY A 197 -3.72 4.19 9.90
C GLY A 197 -5.07 4.47 10.57
N ALA A 198 -5.98 3.49 10.50
CA ALA A 198 -7.27 3.53 11.17
C ALA A 198 -7.32 2.54 12.35
N TRP A 199 -8.10 2.90 13.36
CA TRP A 199 -8.38 2.07 14.54
C TRP A 199 -9.88 2.05 14.83
N LEU A 200 -10.47 0.86 14.91
CA LEU A 200 -11.90 0.66 15.19
C LEU A 200 -12.16 0.81 16.69
N SER A 201 -12.32 2.05 17.15
CA SER A 201 -12.48 2.37 18.58
C SER A 201 -13.87 2.04 19.14
N ASP A 202 -14.85 1.86 18.25
CA ASP A 202 -16.23 1.47 18.52
C ASP A 202 -16.45 -0.04 18.53
N VAL A 203 -15.46 -0.81 18.08
CA VAL A 203 -15.50 -2.28 18.04
C VAL A 203 -14.84 -2.84 19.29
N ASN A 204 -15.55 -3.76 19.95
CA ASN A 204 -15.03 -4.49 21.11
C ASN A 204 -15.22 -5.99 20.89
N CYS A 205 -14.12 -6.68 20.61
CA CYS A 205 -14.13 -8.13 20.46
C CYS A 205 -13.80 -8.79 21.80
N ASP A 206 -14.67 -9.69 22.27
CA ASP A 206 -14.47 -10.42 23.53
C ASP A 206 -13.15 -11.21 23.53
N ASN A 207 -12.63 -11.50 24.73
CA ASN A 207 -11.43 -12.33 24.92
C ASN A 207 -11.64 -13.73 24.32
N GLY A 208 -11.28 -13.90 23.06
CA GLY A 208 -11.48 -15.12 22.28
C GLY A 208 -11.73 -14.86 20.79
N ASN A 209 -12.26 -13.68 20.43
CA ASN A 209 -12.44 -13.25 19.05
C ASN A 209 -11.43 -12.12 18.78
N THR A 210 -10.35 -12.41 18.05
CA THR A 210 -9.21 -11.49 17.89
C THR A 210 -9.31 -10.68 16.59
N GLY A 211 -10.48 -10.09 16.31
CA GLY A 211 -10.67 -9.17 15.19
C GLY A 211 -9.57 -8.12 15.16
N SER A 212 -8.91 -7.91 14.02
CA SER A 212 -7.88 -6.88 13.93
C SER A 212 -8.55 -5.50 13.95
N LEU A 213 -8.31 -4.73 15.00
CA LEU A 213 -8.83 -3.36 15.14
C LEU A 213 -8.18 -2.37 14.16
N THR A 214 -7.18 -2.81 13.39
CA THR A 214 -6.46 -2.01 12.39
C THR A 214 -5.96 -2.90 11.24
N SER A 215 -5.62 -2.30 10.10
CA SER A 215 -4.87 -2.93 9.01
C SER A 215 -3.34 -2.81 9.18
N SER A 216 -2.87 -2.09 10.19
CA SER A 216 -1.43 -1.89 10.44
C SER A 216 -0.76 -3.15 11.01
N VAL A 217 0.50 -3.38 10.62
CA VAL A 217 1.28 -4.55 11.09
C VAL A 217 2.64 -4.17 11.64
N THR A 218 3.14 -4.94 12.60
CA THR A 218 4.50 -4.76 13.16
C THR A 218 5.58 -5.24 12.19
N GLN A 219 6.80 -4.79 12.41
CA GLN A 219 7.97 -5.31 11.70
C GLN A 219 8.14 -6.83 11.85
N GLN A 220 7.84 -7.39 13.03
CA GLN A 220 7.95 -8.84 13.23
C GLN A 220 6.92 -9.62 12.41
N GLN A 221 5.68 -9.12 12.32
CA GLN A 221 4.65 -9.73 11.48
C GLN A 221 5.04 -9.69 10.00
N LEU A 222 5.56 -8.54 9.53
CA LEU A 222 6.11 -8.42 8.17
C LEU A 222 7.24 -9.43 7.92
N ALA A 223 8.24 -9.48 8.82
CA ALA A 223 9.40 -10.36 8.67
C ALA A 223 9.06 -11.86 8.70
N ASN A 224 7.95 -12.25 9.31
CA ASN A 224 7.53 -13.65 9.35
C ASN A 224 7.00 -14.14 7.98
N GLY A 225 6.33 -13.27 7.23
CA GLY A 225 5.55 -13.66 6.04
C GLY A 225 6.14 -13.26 4.69
N TYR A 226 7.10 -12.33 4.66
CA TYR A 226 7.58 -11.70 3.43
C TYR A 226 9.09 -11.88 3.24
N ILE A 227 9.52 -11.91 1.98
CA ILE A 227 10.92 -11.74 1.60
C ILE A 227 11.25 -10.27 1.82
N LEU A 228 12.28 -9.96 2.61
CA LEU A 228 12.51 -8.62 3.15
C LEU A 228 13.98 -8.20 3.01
N LYS A 229 14.20 -6.96 2.57
CA LYS A 229 15.48 -6.24 2.65
C LYS A 229 15.61 -5.58 4.03
N THR A 230 16.75 -5.79 4.69
CA THR A 230 17.02 -5.20 6.01
C THR A 230 18.39 -4.51 6.07
N PRO A 231 18.52 -3.38 6.79
CA PRO A 231 17.45 -2.63 7.49
C PRO A 231 16.65 -1.70 6.55
N TYR A 232 15.31 -1.67 6.66
CA TYR A 232 14.46 -0.75 5.87
C TYR A 232 14.03 0.52 6.64
N GLN A 233 13.72 0.40 7.94
CA GLN A 233 13.15 1.51 8.74
C GLN A 233 14.08 2.73 8.89
N GLN A 234 15.37 2.57 8.63
CA GLN A 234 16.36 3.65 8.78
C GLN A 234 16.29 4.68 7.65
N PHE A 235 15.63 4.35 6.55
CA PHE A 235 15.67 5.13 5.31
C PHE A 235 14.28 5.62 4.89
N LEU A 236 13.31 5.55 5.80
CA LEU A 236 11.96 6.04 5.51
C LEU A 236 11.96 7.57 5.34
N LYS A 237 11.38 8.03 4.25
CA LYS A 237 11.21 9.43 3.86
C LYS A 237 10.11 10.08 4.69
N ASP A 238 10.14 11.41 4.73
CA ASP A 238 9.06 12.25 5.26
C ASP A 238 8.63 11.95 6.72
N GLY A 239 9.51 11.29 7.49
CA GLY A 239 9.22 10.89 8.87
C GLY A 239 8.24 9.71 8.99
N ALA A 240 8.03 8.95 7.91
CA ALA A 240 7.18 7.77 7.90
C ALA A 240 7.65 6.74 8.94
N LEU A 241 6.66 6.07 9.55
CA LEU A 241 6.91 5.04 10.57
C LEU A 241 6.89 3.62 9.99
N GLY A 242 6.28 3.43 8.83
CA GLY A 242 6.17 2.14 8.17
C GLY A 242 6.30 2.28 6.66
N LEU A 243 6.15 1.14 6.00
CA LEU A 243 6.19 1.01 4.56
C LEU A 243 4.80 1.20 3.97
N ASP A 244 4.82 1.66 2.72
CA ASP A 244 3.71 1.67 1.80
C ASP A 244 3.40 0.26 1.31
N GLY A 245 2.14 -0.01 0.95
CA GLY A 245 1.69 -1.28 0.38
C GLY A 245 1.11 -1.14 -1.02
N MET A 246 1.45 -2.08 -1.89
CA MET A 246 0.95 -2.13 -3.26
C MET A 246 0.74 -3.59 -3.70
N PRO A 247 -0.51 -4.01 -3.95
CA PRO A 247 -0.80 -5.28 -4.60
C PRO A 247 -0.50 -5.19 -6.11
N ILE A 248 0.02 -6.28 -6.68
CA ILE A 248 0.26 -6.44 -8.11
C ILE A 248 -0.48 -7.70 -8.55
N VAL A 249 -1.51 -7.51 -9.36
CA VAL A 249 -2.45 -8.54 -9.78
C VAL A 249 -2.18 -8.92 -11.23
N PHE A 250 -1.96 -10.19 -11.49
CA PHE A 250 -1.66 -10.76 -12.80
C PHE A 250 -2.85 -11.52 -13.37
N SER A 251 -2.99 -11.51 -14.69
CA SER A 251 -4.02 -12.34 -15.35
C SER A 251 -3.72 -13.83 -15.24
N TRP A 252 -2.46 -14.21 -15.07
CA TRP A 252 -2.01 -15.58 -14.93
C TRP A 252 -1.44 -15.80 -13.52
N PRO A 253 -1.69 -16.95 -12.88
CA PRO A 253 -1.18 -17.24 -11.55
C PRO A 253 0.35 -17.33 -11.53
N VAL A 254 0.91 -16.86 -10.42
CA VAL A 254 2.32 -16.73 -10.12
C VAL A 254 2.86 -18.04 -9.55
N LEU A 255 4.02 -18.48 -10.06
CA LEU A 255 4.81 -19.52 -9.42
C LEU A 255 5.57 -18.93 -8.24
N THR A 256 5.02 -19.08 -7.03
CA THR A 256 5.50 -18.38 -5.82
C THR A 256 6.94 -18.69 -5.43
N ASN A 257 7.49 -19.83 -5.85
CA ASN A 257 8.90 -20.19 -5.67
C ASN A 257 9.87 -19.41 -6.57
N THR A 258 9.36 -18.61 -7.50
CA THR A 258 10.16 -17.78 -8.42
C THR A 258 10.17 -16.29 -8.05
N ILE A 259 9.47 -15.90 -6.98
CA ILE A 259 9.42 -14.52 -6.52
C ILE A 259 10.80 -14.08 -6.03
N ASP A 260 11.34 -13.03 -6.65
CA ASP A 260 12.52 -12.30 -6.20
C ASP A 260 12.16 -10.85 -5.88
N ILE A 261 12.76 -10.30 -4.82
CA ILE A 261 12.46 -8.91 -4.41
C ILE A 261 12.93 -7.85 -5.41
N ASN A 262 13.85 -8.22 -6.30
CA ASN A 262 14.35 -7.35 -7.35
C ASN A 262 13.57 -7.50 -8.66
N ASP A 263 12.53 -8.33 -8.71
CA ASP A 263 11.68 -8.49 -9.91
C ASP A 263 10.80 -7.27 -10.18
N VAL A 264 10.61 -6.37 -9.21
CA VAL A 264 9.67 -5.25 -9.32
C VAL A 264 10.42 -3.92 -9.32
N GLN A 265 10.14 -3.11 -10.33
CA GLN A 265 10.58 -1.73 -10.41
C GLN A 265 9.36 -0.80 -10.46
N VAL A 266 9.42 0.29 -9.70
CA VAL A 266 8.34 1.27 -9.60
C VAL A 266 8.87 2.63 -9.99
N THR A 267 8.29 3.25 -11.00
CA THR A 267 8.57 4.65 -11.38
C THR A 267 7.50 5.54 -10.78
N LEU A 268 7.92 6.59 -10.08
CA LEU A 268 7.06 7.56 -9.43
C LEU A 268 6.77 8.75 -10.36
N ASN A 269 5.70 9.49 -10.09
CA ASN A 269 5.37 10.72 -10.82
C ASN A 269 6.48 11.80 -10.76
N THR A 270 7.37 11.71 -9.78
CA THR A 270 8.57 12.55 -9.64
C THR A 270 9.69 12.19 -10.62
N GLY A 271 9.58 11.05 -11.31
CA GLY A 271 10.65 10.46 -12.13
C GLY A 271 11.62 9.57 -11.34
N GLU A 272 11.48 9.49 -10.01
CA GLU A 272 12.27 8.56 -9.20
C GLU A 272 11.90 7.11 -9.52
N VAL A 273 12.91 6.25 -9.57
CA VAL A 273 12.74 4.80 -9.73
C VAL A 273 13.11 4.14 -8.41
N VAL A 274 12.15 3.42 -7.82
CA VAL A 274 12.28 2.76 -6.52
C VAL A 274 12.02 1.25 -6.65
N SER A 275 12.52 0.51 -5.67
CA SER A 275 12.33 -0.95 -5.56
C SER A 275 11.70 -1.30 -4.21
N PRO A 276 10.98 -2.43 -4.12
CA PRO A 276 10.40 -2.89 -2.87
C PRO A 276 11.45 -3.17 -1.78
N MET A 277 11.03 -2.95 -0.54
CA MET A 277 11.71 -3.40 0.68
C MET A 277 11.20 -4.75 1.16
N ALA A 278 9.95 -5.11 0.86
CA ALA A 278 9.44 -6.47 1.03
C ALA A 278 8.58 -6.91 -0.15
N ILE A 279 8.51 -8.22 -0.38
CA ILE A 279 7.64 -8.85 -1.39
C ILE A 279 7.10 -10.17 -0.86
N GLY A 280 5.88 -10.54 -1.25
CA GLY A 280 5.30 -11.82 -0.87
C GLY A 280 3.95 -12.07 -1.51
N ILE A 281 3.30 -13.15 -1.08
CA ILE A 281 1.97 -13.56 -1.58
C ILE A 281 0.87 -13.37 -0.53
N LEU A 282 1.22 -13.20 0.74
CA LEU A 282 0.21 -13.10 1.80
C LEU A 282 -0.66 -11.84 1.63
N PRO A 283 -1.95 -11.91 2.00
CA PRO A 283 -2.60 -13.01 2.71
C PRO A 283 -3.23 -14.07 1.79
N ASN A 284 -2.87 -14.15 0.53
CA ASN A 284 -3.30 -15.24 -0.33
C ASN A 284 -2.76 -16.57 0.23
N PHE A 285 -3.64 -17.41 0.76
CA PHE A 285 -3.28 -18.68 1.36
C PHE A 285 -3.48 -19.85 0.41
N GLU A 286 -4.20 -19.67 -0.68
CA GLU A 286 -4.84 -20.75 -1.41
C GLU A 286 -4.18 -21.04 -2.77
N ASN A 287 -4.12 -22.31 -3.14
CA ASN A 287 -3.40 -22.76 -4.34
C ASN A 287 -4.17 -22.53 -5.65
N ASN A 288 -5.48 -22.26 -5.56
CA ASN A 288 -6.41 -21.90 -6.63
C ASN A 288 -6.35 -20.39 -7.00
N GLU A 289 -5.58 -19.56 -6.27
CA GLU A 289 -5.77 -18.11 -6.30
C GLU A 289 -4.51 -17.27 -6.49
N ARG A 290 -3.38 -17.87 -6.89
CA ARG A 290 -2.04 -17.23 -6.87
C ARG A 290 -1.81 -16.07 -7.86
N ASN A 291 -2.75 -15.17 -8.07
CA ASN A 291 -2.68 -14.10 -9.07
C ASN A 291 -2.17 -12.77 -8.51
N CYS A 292 -2.05 -12.62 -7.19
CA CYS A 292 -1.62 -11.37 -6.57
C CYS A 292 -0.35 -11.56 -5.74
N ILE A 293 0.70 -10.82 -6.05
CA ILE A 293 1.81 -10.56 -5.12
C ILE A 293 1.59 -9.20 -4.45
N VAL A 294 2.12 -9.02 -3.25
CA VAL A 294 2.11 -7.73 -2.56
C VAL A 294 3.54 -7.28 -2.32
N VAL A 295 3.81 -6.03 -2.65
CA VAL A 295 5.09 -5.37 -2.36
C VAL A 295 4.92 -4.29 -1.32
N PHE A 296 5.93 -4.14 -0.47
CA PHE A 296 6.03 -3.06 0.52
C PHE A 296 7.31 -2.26 0.31
N GLY A 297 7.24 -0.95 0.42
CA GLY A 297 8.36 -0.07 0.07
C GLY A 297 8.07 1.39 0.37
N GLU A 298 8.72 2.27 -0.37
CA GLU A 298 8.43 3.70 -0.39
C GLU A 298 7.94 4.09 -1.78
N PHE A 299 6.63 4.02 -1.96
CA PHE A 299 5.97 4.16 -3.24
C PHE A 299 5.27 5.51 -3.38
N GLY A 300 5.00 6.22 -2.28
CA GLY A 300 4.27 7.47 -2.37
C GLY A 300 4.14 8.25 -1.08
N ASN A 301 3.10 9.05 -1.04
CA ASN A 301 2.60 9.75 0.14
C ASN A 301 1.07 9.84 0.07
N ARG A 302 0.44 10.32 1.14
CA ARG A 302 -1.01 10.35 1.28
C ARG A 302 -1.65 11.59 0.70
N LEU A 303 -1.25 12.00 -0.51
CA LEU A 303 -1.78 13.17 -1.19
C LEU A 303 -2.53 12.76 -2.47
N PRO A 304 -3.59 13.48 -2.85
CA PRO A 304 -4.24 13.28 -4.14
C PRO A 304 -3.28 13.65 -5.27
N SER A 305 -3.40 13.00 -6.42
CA SER A 305 -2.53 13.19 -7.60
C SER A 305 -2.54 14.63 -8.13
N THR A 306 -3.55 15.42 -7.80
CA THR A 306 -3.64 16.85 -8.15
C THR A 306 -2.79 17.76 -7.26
N ASP A 307 -2.32 17.27 -6.12
CA ASP A 307 -1.44 18.04 -5.24
C ASP A 307 -0.03 18.13 -5.84
N SER A 308 0.61 19.30 -5.73
CA SER A 308 1.95 19.51 -6.29
C SER A 308 3.03 18.69 -5.59
N ASP A 309 2.79 18.33 -4.33
CA ASP A 309 3.74 17.60 -3.50
C ASP A 309 3.41 16.09 -3.46
N ALA A 310 2.43 15.65 -4.26
CA ALA A 310 2.07 14.24 -4.35
C ALA A 310 3.22 13.41 -4.90
N ARG A 311 3.47 12.27 -4.25
CA ARG A 311 4.36 11.22 -4.72
C ARG A 311 3.54 9.95 -4.84
N PHE A 312 3.52 9.32 -6.02
CA PHE A 312 2.82 8.07 -6.24
C PHE A 312 3.37 7.32 -7.47
N PRO A 313 3.20 5.99 -7.56
CA PRO A 313 3.55 5.18 -8.72
C PRO A 313 2.79 5.61 -9.97
N VAL A 314 3.52 5.80 -11.06
CA VAL A 314 2.93 6.01 -12.40
C VAL A 314 3.21 4.85 -13.34
N ARG A 315 4.21 4.03 -13.02
CA ARG A 315 4.52 2.80 -13.77
C ARG A 315 5.09 1.74 -12.83
N VAL A 316 4.57 0.53 -12.94
CA VAL A 316 5.14 -0.68 -12.33
C VAL A 316 5.58 -1.59 -13.45
N GLU A 317 6.80 -2.12 -13.36
CA GLU A 317 7.38 -3.01 -14.36
C GLU A 317 8.01 -4.22 -13.70
N ILE A 318 7.76 -5.39 -14.27
CA ILE A 318 8.49 -6.60 -13.90
C ILE A 318 9.80 -6.63 -14.67
N VAL A 319 10.90 -6.54 -13.95
CA VAL A 319 12.26 -6.53 -14.49
C VAL A 319 12.95 -7.86 -14.21
N ALA A 320 14.07 -8.13 -14.88
CA ALA A 320 14.85 -9.32 -14.59
C ALA A 320 15.60 -9.15 -13.26
N GLY A 321 15.13 -9.82 -12.20
CA GLY A 321 15.89 -10.01 -10.96
C GLY A 321 16.96 -11.09 -11.08
N ASP A 322 17.37 -11.67 -9.95
CA ASP A 322 18.30 -12.81 -9.92
C ASP A 322 17.68 -14.07 -10.54
N THR A 323 16.37 -14.24 -10.33
CA THR A 323 15.53 -15.23 -11.01
C THR A 323 14.32 -14.52 -11.58
N PRO A 324 13.92 -14.79 -12.84
CA PRO A 324 12.73 -14.14 -13.38
C PRO A 324 11.46 -14.65 -12.69
N LEU A 325 10.57 -13.73 -12.32
CA LEU A 325 9.20 -14.06 -11.93
C LEU A 325 8.50 -14.85 -13.06
N MET A 326 7.94 -16.02 -12.72
CA MET A 326 7.27 -16.90 -13.67
C MET A 326 5.76 -16.97 -13.43
N LEU A 327 5.00 -16.97 -14.51
CA LEU A 327 3.55 -17.14 -14.54
C LEU A 327 3.17 -18.43 -15.26
N ALA A 328 2.07 -19.05 -14.84
CA ALA A 328 1.54 -20.29 -15.39
C ALA A 328 0.20 -20.02 -16.09
N GLY A 329 0.03 -20.51 -17.32
CA GLY A 329 -1.14 -20.21 -18.15
C GLY A 329 -1.71 -21.41 -18.91
N PRO A 330 -2.58 -21.16 -19.90
CA PRO A 330 -3.25 -22.18 -20.69
C PRO A 330 -2.30 -23.25 -21.23
N ASN A 331 -2.76 -24.50 -21.30
CA ASN A 331 -1.98 -25.65 -21.79
C ASN A 331 -0.68 -25.89 -21.00
N ASN A 332 -0.66 -25.55 -19.71
CA ASN A 332 0.50 -25.65 -18.81
C ASN A 332 1.72 -24.87 -19.32
N GLN A 333 1.48 -23.75 -20.01
CA GLN A 333 2.54 -22.86 -20.46
C GLN A 333 3.13 -22.11 -19.26
N MET A 334 4.45 -22.09 -19.16
CA MET A 334 5.17 -21.27 -18.18
C MET A 334 5.90 -20.13 -18.92
N VAL A 335 5.66 -18.90 -18.49
CA VAL A 335 6.22 -17.70 -19.10
C VAL A 335 6.89 -16.81 -18.07
N SER A 336 7.93 -16.10 -18.48
CA SER A 336 8.48 -15.03 -17.66
C SER A 336 7.55 -13.82 -17.71
N ALA A 337 7.33 -13.19 -16.56
CA ALA A 337 6.63 -11.91 -16.45
C ALA A 337 7.52 -10.70 -16.83
N VAL A 338 8.81 -10.90 -17.08
CA VAL A 338 9.75 -9.80 -17.41
C VAL A 338 9.26 -9.01 -18.63
N GLY A 339 9.19 -7.70 -18.48
CA GLY A 339 8.70 -6.76 -19.48
C GLY A 339 7.19 -6.50 -19.43
N LEU A 340 6.44 -7.18 -18.55
CA LEU A 340 5.08 -6.77 -18.24
C LEU A 340 5.12 -5.46 -17.45
N SER A 341 4.21 -4.55 -17.79
CA SER A 341 4.12 -3.24 -17.14
C SER A 341 2.67 -2.80 -16.97
N TRP A 342 2.44 -1.96 -15.97
CA TRP A 342 1.17 -1.32 -15.68
C TRP A 342 1.38 0.16 -15.38
N GLU A 343 0.48 1.02 -15.83
CA GLU A 343 0.62 2.48 -15.72
C GLU A 343 -0.66 3.14 -15.19
N THR A 344 -0.49 4.26 -14.49
CA THR A 344 -1.60 5.10 -14.01
C THR A 344 -1.16 6.55 -13.90
N THR A 345 -2.14 7.45 -13.82
CA THR A 345 -1.93 8.87 -13.53
C THR A 345 -2.67 9.30 -12.26
N THR A 346 -3.12 8.34 -11.45
CA THR A 346 -4.01 8.59 -10.30
C THR A 346 -3.49 7.91 -9.05
N SER A 347 -3.90 8.43 -7.91
CA SER A 347 -3.55 7.97 -6.56
C SER A 347 -4.80 7.40 -5.87
N PRO A 348 -4.70 6.40 -4.96
CA PRO A 348 -5.83 5.94 -4.17
C PRO A 348 -6.39 7.02 -3.23
N TYR A 349 -5.68 8.14 -3.08
CA TYR A 349 -6.11 9.34 -2.35
C TYR A 349 -6.93 10.31 -3.22
N ASP A 350 -7.10 10.02 -4.51
CA ASP A 350 -8.00 10.76 -5.40
C ASP A 350 -9.47 10.40 -5.12
N PRO A 351 -10.41 11.37 -5.22
CA PRO A 351 -11.83 11.10 -4.98
C PRO A 351 -12.36 9.94 -5.82
N ASN A 352 -13.00 8.97 -5.17
CA ASN A 352 -13.58 7.76 -5.77
C ASN A 352 -12.57 6.89 -6.55
N ASN A 353 -11.31 6.85 -6.12
CA ASN A 353 -10.27 6.06 -6.79
C ASN A 353 -9.70 4.93 -5.90
N GLY A 354 -10.51 4.40 -5.00
CA GLY A 354 -10.19 3.18 -4.27
C GLY A 354 -10.23 1.93 -5.16
N PRO A 355 -10.32 0.74 -4.54
CA PRO A 355 -10.18 -0.52 -5.25
C PRO A 355 -11.38 -0.82 -6.16
N ARG A 356 -11.16 -1.68 -7.15
CA ARG A 356 -12.12 -2.05 -8.21
C ARG A 356 -11.97 -3.52 -8.61
N LEU A 357 -12.93 -4.06 -9.34
CA LEU A 357 -12.81 -5.38 -9.96
C LEU A 357 -11.85 -5.30 -11.14
N VAL A 358 -11.12 -6.40 -11.37
CA VAL A 358 -10.21 -6.56 -12.51
C VAL A 358 -10.46 -7.87 -13.26
N GLY A 359 -11.49 -8.61 -12.86
CA GLY A 359 -11.97 -9.80 -13.53
C GLY A 359 -13.24 -10.33 -12.87
N ALA A 360 -14.16 -10.88 -13.67
CA ALA A 360 -15.26 -11.70 -13.19
C ALA A 360 -15.41 -12.95 -14.06
N LYS A 361 -15.54 -14.13 -13.45
CA LYS A 361 -15.56 -15.41 -14.15
C LYS A 361 -16.58 -16.36 -13.55
N LEU A 362 -17.45 -16.90 -14.41
CA LEU A 362 -18.49 -17.84 -14.04
C LEU A 362 -18.06 -19.28 -14.35
N ASN A 363 -17.97 -20.12 -13.33
CA ASN A 363 -17.69 -21.55 -13.45
C ASN A 363 -18.81 -22.39 -12.80
N HIS A 364 -18.83 -23.69 -13.07
CA HIS A 364 -19.55 -24.63 -12.21
C HIS A 364 -18.81 -24.80 -10.87
N VAL A 365 -19.55 -24.95 -9.78
CA VAL A 365 -19.02 -25.27 -8.44
C VAL A 365 -18.39 -26.68 -8.43
N GLY A 366 -19.06 -27.66 -9.05
CA GLY A 366 -18.61 -29.04 -9.07
C GLY A 366 -19.03 -29.81 -7.81
N THR A 367 -18.15 -30.70 -7.31
CA THR A 367 -18.47 -31.60 -6.17
C THR A 367 -17.55 -31.42 -4.96
N GLN A 368 -16.53 -30.58 -5.08
CA GLN A 368 -15.59 -30.21 -4.03
C GLN A 368 -14.88 -28.92 -4.44
N ALA A 369 -14.42 -28.14 -3.47
CA ALA A 369 -13.60 -26.98 -3.72
C ALA A 369 -12.16 -27.42 -4.07
N ILE A 370 -11.68 -27.03 -5.25
CA ILE A 370 -10.42 -27.50 -5.81
C ILE A 370 -9.35 -26.44 -5.58
N GLY A 371 -8.35 -26.78 -4.78
CA GLY A 371 -7.18 -25.90 -4.55
C GLY A 371 -7.30 -24.99 -3.35
N GLU A 372 -8.38 -25.11 -2.57
CA GLU A 372 -8.55 -24.41 -1.30
C GLU A 372 -7.39 -24.71 -0.34
N GLY A 373 -6.82 -23.63 0.21
CA GLY A 373 -5.66 -23.67 1.08
C GLY A 373 -4.40 -24.26 0.44
N ILE A 374 -3.66 -25.08 1.20
CA ILE A 374 -2.36 -25.63 0.77
C ILE A 374 -2.23 -27.14 0.98
N SER A 375 -1.28 -27.74 0.27
CA SER A 375 -1.05 -29.19 0.30
C SER A 375 -0.51 -29.72 1.64
N ASN A 376 0.03 -28.87 2.52
CA ASN A 376 0.52 -29.29 3.84
C ASN A 376 -0.65 -29.48 4.82
N PRO A 377 -0.97 -30.71 5.29
CA PRO A 377 -2.19 -30.94 6.06
C PRO A 377 -2.22 -30.26 7.43
N ILE A 378 -1.05 -30.02 8.06
CA ILE A 378 -0.98 -29.42 9.39
C ILE A 378 -1.30 -27.93 9.30
N VAL A 379 -0.71 -27.25 8.31
CA VAL A 379 -0.97 -25.82 8.09
C VAL A 379 -2.35 -25.62 7.50
N ASN A 380 -2.78 -26.47 6.57
CA ASN A 380 -4.11 -26.39 5.97
C ASN A 380 -5.22 -26.48 7.01
N ALA A 381 -5.07 -27.32 8.04
CA ALA A 381 -6.03 -27.43 9.14
C ALA A 381 -6.13 -26.17 10.03
N GLN A 382 -5.25 -25.19 9.83
CA GLN A 382 -5.25 -23.90 10.54
C GLN A 382 -5.76 -22.75 9.66
N LEU A 383 -5.95 -22.99 8.37
CA LEU A 383 -6.52 -22.00 7.45
C LEU A 383 -8.04 -21.94 7.61
N PRO A 384 -8.67 -20.82 7.23
CA PRO A 384 -10.11 -20.68 7.28
C PRO A 384 -10.84 -21.75 6.47
N GLN A 385 -12.03 -22.11 6.94
CA GLN A 385 -13.04 -22.84 6.18
C GLN A 385 -14.01 -21.82 5.60
N ASN A 386 -13.83 -21.48 4.34
CA ASN A 386 -14.40 -20.31 3.68
C ASN A 386 -15.03 -20.63 2.31
N ASP A 387 -14.88 -21.86 1.81
CA ASP A 387 -15.36 -22.25 0.48
C ASP A 387 -16.89 -22.40 0.40
N GLU A 388 -17.40 -22.56 -0.82
CA GLU A 388 -18.83 -22.66 -1.09
C GLU A 388 -19.51 -23.89 -0.46
N PHE A 389 -18.77 -24.98 -0.22
CA PHE A 389 -19.30 -26.18 0.42
C PHE A 389 -19.42 -26.00 1.92
N ASP A 390 -18.44 -25.35 2.55
CA ASP A 390 -18.48 -25.09 3.98
C ASP A 390 -19.61 -24.10 4.33
N LEU A 391 -19.83 -23.06 3.53
CA LEU A 391 -20.85 -22.03 3.78
C LEU A 391 -22.27 -22.44 3.34
N TYR A 392 -22.40 -23.02 2.15
CA TYR A 392 -23.70 -23.21 1.49
C TYR A 392 -24.01 -24.67 1.16
N GLY A 393 -23.08 -25.61 1.41
CA GLY A 393 -23.21 -26.99 0.96
C GLY A 393 -22.99 -27.17 -0.55
N GLY A 394 -22.47 -26.15 -1.22
CA GLY A 394 -22.22 -26.09 -2.66
C GLY A 394 -23.07 -25.02 -3.35
N GLY A 395 -23.34 -25.25 -4.63
CA GLY A 395 -24.14 -24.40 -5.52
C GLY A 395 -24.10 -24.98 -6.94
N ASP A 396 -24.83 -24.38 -7.88
CA ASP A 396 -24.74 -24.79 -9.28
C ASP A 396 -23.59 -24.07 -9.99
N PHE A 397 -23.41 -22.78 -9.69
CA PHE A 397 -22.42 -21.91 -10.29
C PHE A 397 -21.70 -21.05 -9.26
N ARG A 398 -20.44 -20.75 -9.58
CA ARG A 398 -19.56 -19.87 -8.83
C ARG A 398 -19.17 -18.71 -9.74
N LEU A 399 -19.59 -17.52 -9.37
CA LEU A 399 -19.16 -16.29 -10.03
C LEU A 399 -18.04 -15.67 -9.20
N ARG A 400 -16.82 -16.02 -9.57
CA ARG A 400 -15.59 -15.55 -8.92
C ARG A 400 -15.24 -14.17 -9.43
N VAL A 401 -14.98 -13.24 -8.52
CA VAL A 401 -14.46 -11.91 -8.88
C VAL A 401 -13.04 -11.75 -8.38
N LEU A 402 -12.18 -11.19 -9.24
CA LEU A 402 -10.81 -10.82 -8.92
C LEU A 402 -10.75 -9.32 -8.67
N THR A 403 -10.16 -8.93 -7.57
CA THR A 403 -10.04 -7.54 -7.16
C THR A 403 -8.69 -6.94 -7.55
N SER A 404 -8.62 -5.62 -7.67
CA SER A 404 -7.37 -4.86 -7.85
C SER A 404 -6.39 -4.98 -6.67
N GLY A 405 -6.79 -5.72 -5.62
CA GLY A 405 -6.12 -5.90 -4.34
C GLY A 405 -6.67 -4.99 -3.25
N GLY A 406 -6.82 -5.56 -2.06
CA GLY A 406 -7.27 -4.86 -0.86
C GLY A 406 -8.72 -4.41 -0.93
N PHE A 407 -9.67 -5.34 -0.76
CA PHE A 407 -11.09 -5.02 -0.65
C PHE A 407 -11.55 -5.09 0.80
N SER A 408 -11.93 -3.96 1.36
CA SER A 408 -12.50 -3.90 2.71
C SER A 408 -13.70 -2.94 2.71
N PRO A 409 -14.75 -3.18 3.51
CA PRO A 409 -15.87 -2.25 3.68
C PRO A 409 -15.45 -0.84 4.10
N ASP A 410 -14.31 -0.70 4.78
CA ASP A 410 -13.83 0.59 5.30
C ASP A 410 -12.30 0.71 5.42
N GLY A 411 -11.55 -0.27 4.93
CA GLY A 411 -10.09 -0.34 5.01
C GLY A 411 -9.55 -0.99 6.29
N VAL A 412 -10.42 -1.54 7.14
CA VAL A 412 -10.04 -2.31 8.32
C VAL A 412 -10.84 -3.60 8.48
N ARG A 413 -12.18 -3.55 8.41
CA ARG A 413 -13.04 -4.73 8.61
C ARG A 413 -12.96 -5.68 7.42
N GLY A 414 -13.26 -6.95 7.66
CA GLY A 414 -13.40 -7.93 6.58
C GLY A 414 -14.78 -7.84 5.92
N VAL A 415 -14.86 -8.28 4.67
CA VAL A 415 -16.13 -8.51 3.96
C VAL A 415 -16.83 -9.71 4.60
N LEU A 416 -18.14 -9.63 4.83
CA LEU A 416 -18.91 -10.72 5.42
C LEU A 416 -19.54 -11.60 4.32
N PRO A 417 -19.74 -12.92 4.58
CA PRO A 417 -20.52 -13.79 3.69
C PRO A 417 -21.94 -13.28 3.38
N THR A 418 -22.48 -12.40 4.22
CA THR A 418 -23.81 -11.78 4.09
C THR A 418 -23.81 -10.42 3.40
N ASP A 419 -22.66 -9.93 2.92
CA ASP A 419 -22.52 -8.56 2.43
C ASP A 419 -22.89 -8.37 0.94
N TYR A 420 -23.36 -9.41 0.24
CA TYR A 420 -23.73 -9.33 -1.19
C TYR A 420 -24.59 -8.11 -1.51
N GLU A 421 -25.74 -7.95 -0.82
CA GLU A 421 -26.72 -6.89 -1.09
C GLU A 421 -26.20 -5.48 -0.79
N ARG A 422 -25.10 -5.36 -0.03
CA ARG A 422 -24.48 -4.07 0.30
C ARG A 422 -23.53 -3.58 -0.78
N PHE A 423 -22.91 -4.48 -1.53
CA PHE A 423 -21.80 -4.14 -2.42
C PHE A 423 -21.98 -4.57 -3.86
N PHE A 424 -22.76 -5.63 -4.11
CA PHE A 424 -22.80 -6.28 -5.41
C PHE A 424 -24.20 -6.37 -5.97
N ARG A 425 -24.29 -6.43 -7.30
CA ARG A 425 -25.43 -6.99 -8.02
C ARG A 425 -25.01 -7.60 -9.34
N ILE A 426 -25.75 -8.60 -9.81
CA ILE A 426 -25.49 -9.27 -11.09
C ILE A 426 -26.46 -8.79 -12.16
N HIS A 427 -25.94 -8.54 -13.35
CA HIS A 427 -26.74 -8.23 -14.54
C HIS A 427 -26.94 -9.49 -15.36
N ALA A 428 -28.20 -9.83 -15.61
CA ALA A 428 -28.58 -10.92 -16.51
C ALA A 428 -29.56 -10.44 -17.59
N THR A 429 -29.58 -11.12 -18.73
CA THR A 429 -30.51 -10.80 -19.83
C THR A 429 -31.89 -11.41 -19.54
N ALA A 430 -32.95 -10.61 -19.62
CA ALA A 430 -34.34 -11.04 -19.53
C ALA A 430 -34.83 -11.68 -20.83
N THR A 431 -35.97 -12.38 -20.78
CA THR A 431 -36.60 -13.00 -21.96
C THR A 431 -37.01 -12.01 -23.06
N ASP A 432 -37.24 -10.74 -22.71
CA ASP A 432 -37.54 -9.66 -23.66
C ASP A 432 -36.30 -8.88 -24.12
N GLY A 433 -35.11 -9.31 -23.69
CA GLY A 433 -33.83 -8.67 -23.98
C GLY A 433 -33.46 -7.49 -23.09
N SER A 434 -34.29 -7.14 -22.10
CA SER A 434 -33.94 -6.14 -21.07
C SER A 434 -32.97 -6.71 -20.03
N THR A 435 -32.46 -5.85 -19.13
CA THR A 435 -31.59 -6.28 -18.03
C THR A 435 -32.40 -6.59 -16.78
N VAL A 436 -32.16 -7.76 -16.19
CA VAL A 436 -32.58 -8.11 -14.82
C VAL A 436 -31.39 -7.86 -13.90
N LEU A 437 -31.64 -7.12 -12.82
CA LEU A 437 -30.69 -6.94 -11.73
C LEU A 437 -31.03 -7.96 -10.63
N ILE A 438 -30.08 -8.84 -10.34
CA ILE A 438 -30.15 -9.80 -9.25
C ILE A 438 -29.50 -9.12 -8.04
N GLU A 439 -30.31 -8.50 -7.19
CA GLU A 439 -29.85 -7.62 -6.09
C GLU A 439 -30.01 -8.29 -4.71
N ASP A 440 -30.98 -9.20 -4.57
CA ASP A 440 -31.35 -9.82 -3.29
C ASP A 440 -30.87 -11.27 -3.22
N VAL A 441 -30.38 -11.67 -2.03
CA VAL A 441 -30.01 -13.05 -1.72
C VAL A 441 -31.25 -13.90 -1.45
N GLY A 442 -31.24 -15.15 -1.91
CA GLY A 442 -32.31 -16.12 -1.65
C GLY A 442 -33.60 -15.88 -2.45
N VAL A 443 -33.59 -14.95 -3.40
CA VAL A 443 -34.71 -14.64 -4.30
C VAL A 443 -34.51 -15.30 -5.66
N ASP A 444 -35.54 -15.96 -6.17
CA ASP A 444 -35.58 -16.53 -7.51
C ASP A 444 -35.87 -15.44 -8.56
N TYR A 445 -34.89 -15.12 -9.40
CA TYR A 445 -35.02 -14.18 -10.51
C TYR A 445 -35.25 -14.92 -11.83
N GLN A 446 -36.32 -14.54 -12.53
CA GLN A 446 -36.58 -15.03 -13.89
C GLN A 446 -35.74 -14.27 -14.89
N VAL A 447 -34.90 -14.98 -15.64
CA VAL A 447 -34.04 -14.44 -16.70
C VAL A 447 -34.22 -15.27 -17.97
N GLU A 448 -33.59 -14.87 -19.07
CA GLU A 448 -33.59 -15.68 -20.28
C GLU A 448 -32.98 -17.05 -19.99
N GLY A 449 -33.68 -18.12 -20.36
CA GLY A 449 -33.23 -19.49 -20.15
C GLY A 449 -33.61 -20.15 -18.82
N GLY A 450 -34.20 -19.42 -17.85
CA GLY A 450 -34.67 -20.02 -16.61
C GLY A 450 -34.59 -19.12 -15.39
N THR A 451 -34.25 -19.70 -14.24
CA THR A 451 -34.17 -19.01 -12.95
C THR A 451 -32.74 -18.97 -12.42
N LEU A 452 -32.37 -17.88 -11.75
CA LEU A 452 -31.14 -17.75 -10.96
C LEU A 452 -31.46 -17.24 -9.56
N LYS A 453 -30.69 -17.69 -8.57
CA LYS A 453 -30.78 -17.26 -7.17
C LYS A 453 -29.38 -17.19 -6.55
N VAL A 454 -29.01 -16.04 -6.00
CA VAL A 454 -27.75 -15.88 -5.25
C VAL A 454 -27.94 -16.44 -3.84
N LEU A 455 -26.96 -17.20 -3.35
CA LEU A 455 -26.93 -17.74 -1.99
C LEU A 455 -26.15 -16.85 -1.01
N GLY A 456 -25.13 -16.13 -1.50
CA GLY A 456 -24.31 -15.20 -0.74
C GLY A 456 -22.87 -15.17 -1.25
N LEU A 457 -21.95 -14.69 -0.40
CA LEU A 457 -20.52 -14.61 -0.68
C LEU A 457 -19.76 -15.74 0.03
N SER A 458 -18.83 -16.39 -0.67
CA SER A 458 -17.82 -17.31 -0.11
C SER A 458 -16.41 -16.83 -0.47
N ASP A 459 -15.38 -17.61 -0.13
CA ASP A 459 -13.98 -17.27 -0.41
C ASP A 459 -13.54 -16.04 0.40
N LEU A 460 -13.89 -16.06 1.70
CA LEU A 460 -13.69 -14.91 2.60
C LEU A 460 -13.07 -15.30 3.93
N GLY A 461 -13.65 -16.22 4.67
CA GLY A 461 -13.16 -16.52 6.02
C GLY A 461 -14.05 -17.51 6.71
N ASN A 462 -13.75 -17.81 7.97
CA ASN A 462 -14.37 -18.93 8.66
C ASN A 462 -15.91 -18.90 8.68
N VAL A 463 -16.52 -20.07 8.53
CA VAL A 463 -17.96 -20.22 8.74
C VAL A 463 -18.39 -19.89 10.18
N GLU A 464 -19.63 -19.42 10.34
CA GLU A 464 -20.21 -19.16 11.66
C GLU A 464 -20.10 -20.39 12.58
N GLY A 465 -19.62 -20.17 13.80
CA GLY A 465 -19.46 -21.23 14.81
C GLY A 465 -18.17 -22.06 14.68
N PHE A 466 -17.40 -21.96 13.59
CA PHE A 466 -16.05 -22.52 13.52
C PHE A 466 -15.10 -21.69 14.39
N ASN A 467 -14.43 -22.31 15.37
CA ASN A 467 -13.56 -21.64 16.34
C ASN A 467 -14.18 -20.40 17.02
N GLY A 468 -15.52 -20.37 17.16
CA GLY A 468 -16.22 -19.23 17.76
C GLY A 468 -16.40 -18.01 16.86
N THR A 469 -16.28 -18.18 15.53
CA THR A 469 -16.47 -17.12 14.54
C THR A 469 -17.87 -16.52 14.63
N VAL A 470 -17.92 -15.18 14.57
CA VAL A 470 -19.15 -14.37 14.56
C VAL A 470 -19.09 -13.44 13.36
N TYR A 471 -20.13 -13.46 12.52
CA TYR A 471 -20.28 -12.47 11.45
C TYR A 471 -20.69 -11.12 12.04
N GLY A 472 -19.82 -10.13 11.86
CA GLY A 472 -19.94 -8.79 12.41
C GLY A 472 -18.58 -8.10 12.43
N ASP A 473 -18.43 -7.04 13.22
CA ASP A 473 -17.21 -6.23 13.19
C ASP A 473 -15.94 -6.96 13.65
N CYS A 474 -16.09 -8.11 14.33
CA CYS A 474 -14.98 -8.96 14.77
C CYS A 474 -14.68 -10.12 13.82
N TYR A 475 -15.39 -10.21 12.69
CA TYR A 475 -15.15 -11.23 11.69
C TYR A 475 -13.74 -11.07 11.09
N MET A 476 -13.06 -12.21 10.94
CA MET A 476 -11.73 -12.29 10.36
C MET A 476 -11.83 -12.97 9.01
N GLU A 477 -11.91 -12.14 7.97
CA GLU A 477 -11.64 -12.53 6.59
C GLU A 477 -10.15 -12.90 6.44
N ASP A 478 -9.83 -13.77 5.48
CA ASP A 478 -8.48 -14.09 5.00
C ASP A 478 -7.85 -12.91 4.24
N ARG A 479 -8.65 -12.04 3.62
CA ARG A 479 -8.27 -10.77 2.96
C ARG A 479 -7.45 -10.95 1.69
N ASP A 480 -7.63 -12.05 0.99
CA ASP A 480 -6.99 -12.20 -0.31
C ASP A 480 -7.69 -11.35 -1.38
N ASN A 481 -7.52 -11.72 -2.65
CA ASN A 481 -7.97 -10.91 -3.78
C ASN A 481 -9.21 -11.48 -4.45
N TYR A 482 -9.79 -12.53 -3.90
CA TYR A 482 -10.90 -13.27 -4.47
C TYR A 482 -12.14 -13.11 -3.60
N ILE A 483 -13.29 -13.07 -4.27
CA ILE A 483 -14.60 -13.17 -3.63
C ILE A 483 -15.46 -14.00 -4.56
N ASP A 484 -16.13 -15.01 -4.02
CA ASP A 484 -17.02 -15.86 -4.78
C ASP A 484 -18.48 -15.53 -4.50
N ILE A 485 -19.27 -15.31 -5.56
CA ILE A 485 -20.73 -15.21 -5.46
C ILE A 485 -21.32 -16.55 -5.86
N ILE A 486 -22.02 -17.19 -4.92
CA ILE A 486 -22.57 -18.55 -5.12
C ILE A 486 -24.01 -18.46 -5.62
N ILE A 487 -24.30 -19.21 -6.69
CA ILE A 487 -25.55 -19.12 -7.45
C ILE A 487 -26.15 -20.51 -7.66
N GLU A 488 -27.46 -20.63 -7.42
CA GLU A 488 -28.28 -21.77 -7.84
C GLU A 488 -29.16 -21.39 -9.03
N GLY A 489 -29.41 -22.34 -9.92
CA GLY A 489 -30.35 -22.12 -11.02
C GLY A 489 -30.09 -22.95 -12.27
N ASP A 490 -30.71 -22.51 -13.37
CA ASP A 490 -30.62 -23.20 -14.66
C ASP A 490 -29.34 -22.78 -15.41
N GLU A 491 -28.62 -23.74 -16.01
CA GLU A 491 -27.41 -23.41 -16.80
C GLU A 491 -27.71 -22.49 -17.98
N ALA A 492 -28.86 -22.67 -18.64
CA ALA A 492 -29.29 -21.77 -19.70
C ALA A 492 -29.51 -20.34 -19.20
N ALA A 493 -29.93 -20.17 -17.94
CA ALA A 493 -30.05 -18.87 -17.28
C ALA A 493 -28.68 -18.28 -16.94
N ALA A 494 -27.78 -19.10 -16.38
CA ALA A 494 -26.44 -18.68 -15.98
C ALA A 494 -25.62 -18.15 -17.16
N ARG A 495 -25.79 -18.73 -18.36
CA ARG A 495 -25.15 -18.26 -19.60
C ARG A 495 -25.62 -16.87 -20.06
N ASN A 496 -26.69 -16.34 -19.50
CA ASN A 496 -27.21 -15.00 -19.78
C ASN A 496 -26.76 -13.95 -18.76
N ILE A 497 -25.91 -14.30 -17.78
CA ILE A 497 -25.18 -13.34 -16.96
C ILE A 497 -24.23 -12.55 -17.85
N THR A 498 -24.13 -11.24 -17.61
CA THR A 498 -23.37 -10.31 -18.45
C THR A 498 -22.33 -9.51 -17.68
N PHE A 499 -22.69 -9.01 -16.49
CA PHE A 499 -21.81 -8.20 -15.65
C PHE A 499 -22.00 -8.52 -14.17
N VAL A 500 -20.95 -8.33 -13.39
CA VAL A 500 -21.03 -8.04 -11.95
C VAL A 500 -20.85 -6.53 -11.80
N GLU A 501 -21.71 -5.90 -11.01
CA GLU A 501 -21.58 -4.49 -10.69
C GLU A 501 -21.25 -4.30 -9.22
N ILE A 502 -20.32 -3.40 -8.94
CA ILE A 502 -20.19 -2.71 -7.66
C ILE A 502 -20.80 -1.32 -7.84
N PRO A 503 -22.02 -1.06 -7.34
CA PRO A 503 -22.62 0.26 -7.47
C PRO A 503 -21.88 1.34 -6.68
N SER A 504 -21.08 0.94 -5.67
CA SER A 504 -20.40 1.83 -4.73
C SER A 504 -21.42 2.72 -4.00
N LEU A 505 -21.15 4.00 -3.76
CA LEU A 505 -22.04 4.90 -2.99
C LEU A 505 -23.37 5.25 -3.71
N GLU A 506 -23.63 4.74 -4.91
CA GLU A 506 -24.88 4.98 -5.65
C GLU A 506 -26.04 4.14 -5.12
N GLY A 507 -27.25 4.69 -5.06
CA GLY A 507 -28.45 3.90 -4.78
C GLY A 507 -28.60 3.39 -3.34
N GLY A 508 -27.71 3.78 -2.42
CA GLY A 508 -27.70 3.31 -1.04
C GLY A 508 -26.80 2.09 -0.79
N TYR A 509 -26.00 1.70 -1.78
CA TYR A 509 -24.94 0.71 -1.64
C TYR A 509 -23.73 1.31 -0.90
N ASP A 510 -22.89 0.43 -0.37
CA ASP A 510 -21.61 0.77 0.25
C ASP A 510 -20.48 0.70 -0.78
N ALA A 511 -19.34 1.30 -0.45
CA ALA A 511 -18.13 1.25 -1.26
C ALA A 511 -17.02 0.44 -0.58
N PHE A 512 -16.17 -0.18 -1.37
CA PHE A 512 -14.94 -0.80 -0.88
C PHE A 512 -13.81 0.21 -0.75
N TYR A 513 -12.84 -0.10 0.10
CA TYR A 513 -11.64 0.67 0.36
C TYR A 513 -10.43 -0.25 0.39
N ASN A 514 -9.29 0.28 -0.03
CA ASN A 514 -7.99 -0.34 0.24
C ASN A 514 -7.79 -0.43 1.77
N PRO A 515 -6.94 -1.35 2.27
CA PRO A 515 -6.42 -1.24 3.61
C PRO A 515 -5.86 0.17 3.85
N GLY A 516 -6.03 0.73 5.04
CA GLY A 516 -5.71 2.14 5.28
C GLY A 516 -6.82 3.12 4.86
N GLY A 517 -8.03 2.62 4.60
CA GLY A 517 -9.27 3.39 4.59
C GLY A 517 -9.65 3.92 5.99
N PRO A 518 -10.74 4.70 6.08
CA PRO A 518 -11.09 5.49 7.27
C PRO A 518 -11.52 4.67 8.49
N GLY A 519 -11.89 3.40 8.31
CA GLY A 519 -12.63 2.66 9.33
C GLY A 519 -13.99 3.29 9.65
N THR A 520 -14.62 2.83 10.72
CA THR A 520 -15.88 3.39 11.25
C THR A 520 -15.68 4.69 12.05
N THR A 521 -14.51 4.84 12.70
CA THR A 521 -14.17 5.98 13.55
C THR A 521 -12.86 6.65 13.10
N PRO A 522 -12.85 7.40 11.99
CA PRO A 522 -11.63 8.01 11.45
C PRO A 522 -11.03 9.08 12.36
N PHE A 523 -9.69 9.14 12.39
CA PHE A 523 -8.96 10.22 13.04
C PHE A 523 -9.00 11.50 12.20
N SER A 524 -9.22 12.64 12.84
CA SER A 524 -9.43 13.92 12.12
C SER A 524 -8.19 14.46 11.39
N ASN A 525 -7.00 13.97 11.74
CA ASN A 525 -5.70 14.43 11.24
C ASN A 525 -5.06 13.45 10.24
N VAL A 526 -5.77 12.41 9.83
CA VAL A 526 -5.27 11.39 8.90
C VAL A 526 -5.99 11.52 7.57
N ASN A 527 -5.24 11.49 6.47
CA ASN A 527 -5.81 11.37 5.14
C ASN A 527 -5.87 9.91 4.74
N TYR A 528 -7.08 9.40 4.51
CA TYR A 528 -7.34 7.99 4.22
C TYR A 528 -7.49 7.74 2.72
N THR A 529 -7.28 6.49 2.30
CA THR A 529 -7.60 6.07 0.93
C THR A 529 -9.09 6.32 0.67
N GLN A 530 -9.41 6.70 -0.56
CA GLN A 530 -10.76 7.04 -0.97
C GLN A 530 -11.59 5.79 -1.31
N PRO A 531 -12.93 5.88 -1.31
CA PRO A 531 -13.78 4.75 -1.72
C PRO A 531 -13.51 4.35 -3.16
N GLY A 532 -13.75 3.07 -3.47
CA GLY A 532 -13.77 2.54 -4.83
C GLY A 532 -14.89 3.17 -5.65
N PRO A 533 -14.69 3.36 -6.97
CA PRO A 533 -15.73 3.90 -7.84
C PRO A 533 -16.86 2.89 -8.05
N ARG A 534 -17.94 3.35 -8.68
CA ARG A 534 -18.87 2.44 -9.37
C ARG A 534 -18.09 1.65 -10.42
N ASP A 535 -18.30 0.35 -10.44
CA ASP A 535 -17.60 -0.56 -11.34
C ASP A 535 -18.57 -1.57 -11.96
N LEU A 536 -18.36 -1.86 -13.25
CA LEU A 536 -19.22 -2.75 -14.02
C LEU A 536 -18.32 -3.71 -14.81
N GLU A 537 -18.04 -4.85 -14.20
CA GLU A 537 -17.06 -5.83 -14.68
C GLU A 537 -17.74 -6.89 -15.56
N PRO A 538 -17.31 -7.06 -16.83
CA PRO A 538 -17.84 -8.11 -17.70
C PRO A 538 -17.56 -9.51 -17.15
N VAL A 539 -18.54 -10.41 -17.27
CA VAL A 539 -18.38 -11.80 -16.83
C VAL A 539 -17.89 -12.69 -17.96
N ILE A 540 -16.77 -13.38 -17.74
CA ILE A 540 -16.30 -14.46 -18.58
C ILE A 540 -17.14 -15.72 -18.27
N ILE A 541 -17.90 -16.20 -19.26
CA ILE A 541 -18.68 -17.44 -19.14
C ILE A 541 -17.78 -18.65 -19.37
N ALA A 542 -17.19 -19.16 -18.30
CA ALA A 542 -16.22 -20.26 -18.27
C ALA A 542 -16.86 -21.61 -17.85
N LEU A 543 -18.07 -21.87 -18.34
CA LEU A 543 -18.82 -23.11 -18.06
C LEU A 543 -18.35 -24.30 -18.90
N ASP A 544 -17.83 -24.04 -20.12
CA ASP A 544 -17.37 -25.11 -21.03
C ASP A 544 -15.85 -25.37 -20.91
N ASN A 545 -15.10 -24.34 -20.52
CA ASN A 545 -13.68 -24.41 -20.18
C ASN A 545 -13.48 -23.58 -18.91
N PRO A 546 -13.10 -24.19 -17.78
CA PRO A 546 -13.04 -23.49 -16.50
C PRO A 546 -11.94 -22.43 -16.43
N MET A 547 -11.00 -22.42 -17.39
CA MET A 547 -9.85 -21.52 -17.40
C MET A 547 -9.00 -21.63 -16.13
N ARG A 548 -8.66 -22.87 -15.77
CA ARG A 548 -7.85 -23.22 -14.61
C ARG A 548 -6.61 -23.99 -15.02
N ILE A 549 -5.55 -23.85 -14.23
CA ILE A 549 -4.34 -24.64 -14.33
C ILE A 549 -4.15 -25.53 -13.09
N THR A 550 -3.47 -26.64 -13.28
CA THR A 550 -3.01 -27.50 -12.20
C THR A 550 -1.59 -27.93 -12.55
N ASN A 551 -0.66 -27.72 -11.63
CA ASN A 551 0.75 -28.10 -11.78
C ASN A 551 1.10 -29.25 -10.83
#